data_AF-A0A8C3S021-F1
#
_entry.id   AF-A0A8C3S021-F1
#
_cell.length_a   1.000
_cell.length_b   1.000
_cell.length_c   1.000
_cell.angle_alpha   90.00
_cell.angle_beta   90.00
_cell.angle_gamma   90.00
#
_symmetry.space_group_name_H-M   'P 1'
#
loop_
_entity.id
_entity.type
_entity.pdbx_description
1 polymer ?
#
loop_
_entity_poly.entity_id
_entity_poly.type
_entity_poly.pdbx_seq_one_letter_code
_entity_poly.pdbx_strand_id
1 'polypeptide(L)'
;MLSVYDDTTFTSVLSLDCLPDPERTHFMWGFSKDFGMCGIRVGVLYTRSHEIRKAVNKLAVFHGCPGPVQYVLTQFLSDRDWLDNVYFPTNKKRLREAQNILVDGLVKIGIPVLKSSGGLYVWADFRKFLKSQTFEAEMELWWKFLDEKLLISPGKAFCCYEPGWFRMVFSDSVDKIYLGIQRLEQMLQTKTAKPVANKTSAVEDELSNSEDETSVNH
;
A
#
# COMPACT_ATOMS: atom_id res chain seq x y z
N MET A 1 17.20 -6.72 7.81
CA MET A 1 16.25 -6.40 6.72
C MET A 1 16.58 -5.00 6.26
N LEU A 2 16.90 -4.86 4.97
CA LEU A 2 17.44 -3.61 4.41
C LEU A 2 16.38 -2.53 4.23
N SER A 3 15.12 -2.94 4.28
CA SER A 3 13.96 -2.06 4.19
C SER A 3 13.54 -1.47 5.55
N VAL A 4 14.41 -1.46 6.57
CA VAL A 4 14.18 -0.73 7.83
C VAL A 4 14.96 0.57 7.76
N TYR A 5 14.24 1.68 7.72
CA TYR A 5 14.82 2.98 7.40
C TYR A 5 14.64 4.03 8.49
N ASP A 6 13.89 3.77 9.56
CA ASP A 6 13.90 4.61 10.74
C ASP A 6 15.17 4.36 11.58
N ASP A 7 15.21 4.88 12.81
CA ASP A 7 16.35 4.68 13.72
C ASP A 7 16.29 3.32 14.43
N THR A 8 15.30 2.49 14.11
CA THR A 8 15.18 1.12 14.62
C THR A 8 16.19 0.22 13.91
N THR A 9 16.75 -0.73 14.66
CA THR A 9 17.62 -1.76 14.11
C THR A 9 16.82 -3.03 13.86
N PHE A 10 16.96 -3.61 12.67
CA PHE A 10 16.37 -4.92 12.39
C PHE A 10 17.00 -5.98 13.30
N THR A 11 16.16 -6.71 14.04
CA THR A 11 16.59 -7.88 14.82
C THR A 11 16.12 -9.14 14.11
N SER A 12 17.05 -10.03 13.79
CA SER A 12 16.71 -11.31 13.18
C SER A 12 16.09 -12.24 14.22
N VAL A 13 15.05 -12.99 13.85
CA VAL A 13 14.57 -14.08 14.71
C VAL A 13 15.69 -15.08 15.03
N LEU A 14 16.65 -15.26 14.11
CA LEU A 14 17.77 -16.17 14.28
C LEU A 14 18.85 -15.66 15.25
N SER A 15 18.83 -14.37 15.61
CA SER A 15 19.75 -13.80 16.60
C SER A 15 19.18 -13.80 18.02
N LEU A 16 17.99 -14.36 18.22
CA LEU A 16 17.40 -14.50 19.56
C LEU A 16 18.07 -15.66 20.29
N ASP A 17 18.43 -15.44 21.56
CA ASP A 17 19.12 -16.45 22.40
C ASP A 17 18.30 -17.73 22.59
N CYS A 18 16.97 -17.59 22.64
CA CYS A 18 16.05 -18.70 22.78
C CYS A 18 14.87 -18.53 21.81
N LEU A 19 14.74 -19.48 20.88
CA LEU A 19 13.56 -19.59 20.02
C LEU A 19 12.49 -20.40 20.76
N PRO A 20 11.20 -20.00 20.70
CA PRO A 20 10.11 -20.72 21.37
C PRO A 20 10.06 -22.21 20.99
N ASP A 21 10.18 -22.51 19.69
CA ASP A 21 10.36 -23.86 19.16
C ASP A 21 11.31 -23.79 17.94
N PRO A 22 12.58 -24.20 18.06
CA PRO A 22 13.54 -24.18 16.96
C PRO A 22 13.14 -25.03 15.75
N GLU A 23 12.41 -26.14 15.95
CA GLU A 23 11.97 -27.03 14.87
C GLU A 23 10.76 -26.47 14.12
N ARG A 24 9.99 -25.57 14.74
CA ARG A 24 8.84 -24.89 14.13
C ARG A 24 9.11 -23.43 13.74
N THR A 25 10.33 -22.94 13.97
CA THR A 25 10.75 -21.60 13.57
C THR A 25 11.52 -21.67 12.25
N HIS A 26 11.02 -20.96 11.25
CA HIS A 26 11.61 -20.90 9.92
C HIS A 26 11.83 -19.45 9.51
N PHE A 27 12.99 -19.17 8.93
CA PHE A 27 13.34 -17.85 8.43
C PHE A 27 13.33 -17.88 6.91
N MET A 28 12.65 -16.91 6.29
CA MET A 28 12.60 -16.75 4.85
C MET A 28 13.10 -15.36 4.48
N TRP A 29 13.92 -15.29 3.43
CA TRP A 29 14.47 -14.05 2.92
C TRP A 29 14.70 -14.13 1.41
N GLY A 30 14.90 -13.02 0.72
CA GLY A 30 15.26 -13.03 -0.69
C GLY A 30 15.62 -11.64 -1.24
N PHE A 31 16.20 -11.64 -2.43
CA PHE A 31 16.77 -10.43 -3.05
C PHE A 31 15.73 -9.47 -3.65
N SER A 32 14.46 -9.90 -3.72
CA SER A 32 13.43 -9.19 -4.48
C SER A 32 13.10 -7.79 -3.96
N LYS A 33 13.24 -7.56 -2.66
CA LYS A 33 12.82 -6.32 -1.99
C LYS A 33 14.02 -5.54 -1.51
N ASP A 34 14.79 -6.17 -0.64
CA ASP A 34 15.98 -5.60 -0.02
C ASP A 34 17.04 -5.16 -1.05
N PHE A 35 17.13 -5.85 -2.20
CA PHE A 35 18.06 -5.51 -3.29
C PHE A 35 17.39 -5.02 -4.57
N GLY A 36 16.05 -4.93 -4.61
CA GLY A 36 15.31 -4.60 -5.83
C GLY A 36 15.45 -5.62 -6.98
N MET A 37 16.00 -6.82 -6.71
CA MET A 37 16.29 -7.83 -7.74
C MET A 37 15.14 -8.83 -7.90
N CYS A 38 13.91 -8.34 -8.07
CA CYS A 38 12.72 -9.20 -8.14
C CYS A 38 12.75 -10.17 -9.32
N GLY A 39 13.39 -9.82 -10.44
CA GLY A 39 13.52 -10.68 -11.63
C GLY A 39 14.52 -11.84 -11.48
N ILE A 40 15.43 -11.79 -10.51
CA ILE A 40 16.48 -12.82 -10.32
C ILE A 40 15.93 -14.11 -9.68
N ARG A 41 14.74 -14.03 -9.05
CA ARG A 41 13.99 -15.18 -8.49
C ARG A 41 14.77 -16.01 -7.46
N VAL A 42 15.53 -15.35 -6.59
CA VAL A 42 16.27 -16.02 -5.50
C VAL A 42 15.68 -15.70 -4.14
N GLY A 43 15.30 -16.78 -3.45
CA GLY A 43 14.87 -16.80 -2.07
C GLY A 43 15.66 -17.83 -1.26
N VAL A 44 15.74 -17.62 0.04
CA VAL A 44 16.46 -18.44 1.00
C VAL A 44 15.46 -18.87 2.07
N LEU A 45 15.44 -20.16 2.36
CA LEU A 45 14.77 -20.73 3.53
C LEU A 45 15.84 -21.25 4.48
N TYR A 46 15.82 -20.75 5.70
CA TYR A 46 16.59 -21.30 6.81
C TYR A 46 15.62 -22.01 7.78
N THR A 47 15.88 -23.29 8.04
CA THR A 47 15.11 -24.13 8.97
C THR A 47 16.04 -25.10 9.68
N ARG A 48 15.78 -25.34 10.98
CA ARG A 48 16.44 -26.41 11.74
C ARG A 48 15.78 -27.77 11.55
N SER A 49 14.52 -27.77 11.10
CA SER A 49 13.75 -29.00 10.91
C SER A 49 14.30 -29.87 9.79
N HIS A 50 14.70 -31.08 10.18
CA HIS A 50 15.21 -32.09 9.27
C HIS A 50 14.17 -32.49 8.22
N GLU A 51 12.92 -32.71 8.64
CA GLU A 51 11.84 -33.15 7.76
C GLU A 51 11.52 -32.10 6.70
N ILE A 52 11.46 -30.83 7.08
CA ILE A 52 11.23 -29.72 6.13
C ILE A 52 12.39 -29.60 5.16
N ARG A 53 13.64 -29.65 5.64
CA ARG A 53 14.82 -29.60 4.77
C ARG A 53 14.83 -30.75 3.75
N LYS A 54 14.49 -31.96 4.20
CA LYS A 54 14.38 -33.15 3.33
C LYS A 54 13.29 -32.97 2.27
N ALA A 55 12.13 -32.44 2.66
CA ALA A 55 11.03 -32.17 1.73
C ALA A 55 11.40 -31.10 0.69
N VAL A 56 11.99 -29.98 1.12
CA VAL A 56 12.40 -28.88 0.23
C VAL A 56 13.51 -29.32 -0.73
N ASN A 57 14.47 -30.13 -0.27
CA ASN A 57 15.51 -30.68 -1.15
C ASN A 57 14.94 -31.54 -2.30
N LYS A 58 13.84 -32.26 -2.07
CA LYS A 58 13.17 -33.00 -3.15
C LYS A 58 12.52 -32.07 -4.18
N LEU A 59 12.10 -30.88 -3.77
CA LEU A 59 11.52 -29.85 -4.66
C LEU A 59 12.58 -29.00 -5.36
N ALA A 60 13.80 -28.94 -4.80
CA ALA A 60 14.89 -28.12 -5.33
C ALA A 60 15.31 -28.49 -6.76
N VAL A 61 15.03 -29.72 -7.23
CA VAL A 61 15.26 -30.10 -8.63
C VAL A 61 14.43 -29.28 -9.62
N PHE A 62 13.25 -28.81 -9.22
CA PHE A 62 12.35 -28.02 -10.07
C PHE A 62 12.48 -26.51 -9.84
N HIS A 63 12.98 -26.10 -8.67
CA HIS A 63 12.97 -24.71 -8.20
C HIS A 63 14.34 -24.22 -7.75
N GLY A 64 15.40 -24.94 -8.07
CA GLY A 64 16.77 -24.60 -7.71
C GLY A 64 17.21 -23.28 -8.32
N CYS A 65 18.03 -22.53 -7.60
CA CYS A 65 18.67 -21.34 -8.13
C CYS A 65 19.69 -21.74 -9.22
N PRO A 66 19.65 -21.18 -10.43
CA PRO A 66 20.62 -21.52 -11.47
C PRO A 66 22.07 -21.21 -11.04
N GLY A 67 23.00 -22.12 -11.35
CA GLY A 67 24.43 -21.97 -10.99
C GLY A 67 25.05 -20.60 -11.36
N PRO A 68 24.83 -20.07 -12.58
CA PRO A 68 25.32 -18.74 -12.94
C PRO A 68 24.76 -17.61 -12.06
N VAL A 69 23.49 -17.70 -11.66
CA VAL A 69 22.87 -16.74 -10.74
C VAL A 69 23.50 -16.84 -9.35
N GLN A 70 23.71 -18.07 -8.85
CA GLN A 70 24.41 -18.28 -7.58
C GLN A 70 25.81 -17.66 -7.59
N TYR A 71 26.56 -17.83 -8.68
CA TYR A 71 27.90 -17.25 -8.82
C TYR A 71 27.88 -15.73 -8.73
N VAL A 72 27.03 -15.06 -9.53
CA VAL A 72 26.91 -13.59 -9.53
C VAL A 72 26.48 -13.07 -8.16
N LEU A 73 25.48 -13.69 -7.54
CA LEU A 73 25.01 -13.29 -6.22
C LEU A 73 26.06 -13.52 -5.13
N THR A 74 26.91 -14.55 -5.27
CA THR A 74 28.02 -14.79 -4.35
C THR A 74 29.04 -13.66 -4.45
N GLN A 75 29.44 -13.26 -5.66
CA GLN A 75 30.36 -12.14 -5.85
C GLN A 75 29.77 -10.84 -5.28
N PHE A 76 28.50 -10.56 -5.59
CA PHE A 76 27.78 -9.41 -5.08
C PHE A 76 27.70 -9.36 -3.54
N LEU A 77 27.37 -10.48 -2.90
CA LEU A 77 27.28 -10.56 -1.43
C LEU A 77 28.65 -10.54 -0.74
N SER A 78 29.72 -10.90 -1.45
CA SER A 78 31.08 -10.93 -0.91
C SER A 78 31.71 -9.54 -0.83
N ASP A 79 31.22 -8.57 -1.60
CA ASP A 79 31.66 -7.17 -1.55
C ASP A 79 31.07 -6.45 -0.33
N ARG A 80 31.59 -6.79 0.85
CA ARG A 80 31.14 -6.24 2.13
C ARG A 80 31.40 -4.73 2.22
N ASP A 81 32.53 -4.26 1.70
CA ASP A 81 32.90 -2.85 1.78
C ASP A 81 31.92 -1.98 0.99
N TRP A 82 31.54 -2.37 -0.23
CA TRP A 82 30.54 -1.64 -0.99
C TRP A 82 29.15 -1.75 -0.35
N LEU A 83 28.76 -2.95 0.12
CA LEU A 83 27.45 -3.14 0.75
C LEU A 83 27.28 -2.28 2.01
N ASP A 84 28.25 -2.35 2.92
CA ASP A 84 28.18 -1.74 4.25
C ASP A 84 28.41 -0.21 4.17
N ASN A 85 29.31 0.26 3.29
CA ASN A 85 29.66 1.70 3.22
C ASN A 85 28.90 2.49 2.14
N VAL A 86 28.36 1.83 1.11
CA VAL A 86 27.71 2.51 -0.02
C VAL A 86 26.24 2.12 -0.14
N TYR A 87 25.95 0.83 -0.35
CA TYR A 87 24.62 0.39 -0.71
C TYR A 87 23.61 0.56 0.43
N PHE A 88 23.89 0.01 1.62
CA PHE A 88 22.94 0.08 2.74
C PHE A 88 22.69 1.51 3.22
N PRO A 89 23.70 2.38 3.42
CA PRO A 89 23.46 3.77 3.81
C PRO A 89 22.65 4.53 2.76
N THR A 90 22.96 4.34 1.47
CA THR A 90 22.25 5.01 0.37
C THR A 90 20.81 4.54 0.26
N ASN A 91 20.57 3.23 0.32
CA ASN A 91 19.23 2.65 0.24
C ASN A 91 18.37 3.12 1.41
N LYS A 92 18.92 3.08 2.64
CA LYS A 92 18.25 3.56 3.85
C LYS A 92 17.84 5.03 3.73
N LYS A 93 18.78 5.89 3.32
CA LYS A 93 18.55 7.33 3.14
C LYS A 93 17.43 7.58 2.13
N ARG A 94 17.51 6.98 0.94
CA ARG A 94 16.53 7.20 -0.14
C ARG A 94 15.14 6.69 0.24
N LEU A 95 15.04 5.54 0.90
CA LEU A 95 13.74 5.02 1.37
C LEU A 95 13.12 5.93 2.42
N ARG A 96 13.92 6.43 3.38
CA ARG A 96 13.46 7.40 4.40
C ARG A 96 12.96 8.69 3.75
N GLU A 97 13.73 9.27 2.82
CA GLU A 97 13.36 10.49 2.10
C GLU A 97 12.05 10.31 1.31
N ALA A 98 11.94 9.24 0.53
CA ALA A 98 10.74 8.94 -0.26
C ALA A 98 9.50 8.68 0.62
N GLN A 99 9.66 7.96 1.73
CA GLN A 99 8.58 7.75 2.69
C GLN A 99 8.11 9.10 3.28
N ASN A 100 9.04 9.95 3.72
CA ASN A 100 8.71 11.25 4.30
C ASN A 100 7.95 12.12 3.31
N ILE A 101 8.40 12.20 2.06
CA ILE A 101 7.70 12.96 1.00
C ILE A 101 6.26 12.47 0.83
N LEU A 102 6.05 11.15 0.76
CA LEU A 102 4.71 10.59 0.63
C LEU A 102 3.85 10.86 1.87
N VAL A 103 4.37 10.57 3.07
CA VAL A 103 3.63 10.74 4.32
C VAL A 103 3.25 12.20 4.56
N ASP A 104 4.20 13.13 4.42
CA ASP A 104 3.96 14.56 4.60
C ASP A 104 2.96 15.08 3.58
N GLY A 105 3.07 14.63 2.32
CA GLY A 105 2.13 14.98 1.26
C GLY A 105 0.70 14.50 1.54
N LEU A 106 0.56 13.23 1.95
CA LEU A 106 -0.73 12.65 2.32
C LEU A 106 -1.35 13.35 3.54
N VAL A 107 -0.56 13.63 4.57
CA VAL A 107 -1.01 14.33 5.78
C VAL A 107 -1.49 15.76 5.45
N LYS A 108 -0.80 16.48 4.56
CA LYS A 108 -1.22 17.83 4.10
C LYS A 108 -2.60 17.82 3.44
N ILE A 109 -2.93 16.78 2.69
CA ILE A 109 -4.27 16.61 2.08
C ILE A 109 -5.24 15.83 3.01
N GLY A 110 -4.84 15.63 4.25
CA GLY A 110 -5.62 15.06 5.34
C GLY A 110 -5.79 13.55 5.30
N ILE A 111 -4.91 12.81 4.63
CA ILE A 111 -4.88 11.34 4.66
C ILE A 111 -3.81 10.92 5.70
N PRO A 112 -4.20 10.53 6.91
CA PRO A 112 -3.23 10.00 7.87
C PRO A 112 -2.70 8.63 7.43
N VAL A 113 -1.52 8.29 7.92
CA VAL A 113 -0.81 7.06 7.58
C VAL A 113 -0.43 6.32 8.86
N LEU A 114 -0.61 4.99 8.87
CA LEU A 114 -0.11 4.15 9.95
C LEU A 114 1.41 4.22 10.00
N LYS A 115 1.96 4.59 11.16
CA LYS A 115 3.41 4.69 11.38
C LYS A 115 4.06 3.33 11.12
N SER A 116 5.06 3.29 10.24
CA SER A 116 5.87 2.12 9.96
C SER A 116 7.36 2.47 10.01
N SER A 117 8.13 1.54 10.58
CA SER A 117 9.60 1.59 10.69
C SER A 117 10.32 1.01 9.47
N GLY A 118 9.58 0.32 8.60
CA GLY A 118 10.15 -0.33 7.44
C GLY A 118 9.14 -0.71 6.35
N GLY A 119 9.63 -1.39 5.33
CA GLY A 119 8.87 -1.79 4.15
C GLY A 119 9.15 -0.90 2.93
N LEU A 120 8.30 -1.01 1.91
CA LEU A 120 8.41 -0.23 0.67
C LEU A 120 7.09 0.50 0.35
N TYR A 121 6.21 0.55 1.32
CA TYR A 121 4.87 1.09 1.20
C TYR A 121 4.40 1.66 2.54
N VAL A 122 3.39 2.53 2.45
CA VAL A 122 2.62 3.03 3.58
C VAL A 122 1.22 2.45 3.57
N TRP A 123 0.60 2.40 4.74
CA TRP A 123 -0.79 2.02 4.93
C TRP A 123 -1.60 3.27 5.29
N ALA A 124 -2.29 3.81 4.29
CA ALA A 124 -2.95 5.11 4.33
C ALA A 124 -4.44 4.96 4.63
N ASP A 125 -4.97 5.87 5.44
CA ASP A 125 -6.34 5.87 5.92
C ASP A 125 -7.22 6.81 5.09
N PHE A 126 -8.06 6.20 4.25
CA PHE A 126 -9.04 6.90 3.43
C PHE A 126 -10.46 6.77 3.97
N ARG A 127 -10.66 6.27 5.21
CA ARG A 127 -12.01 6.02 5.77
C ARG A 127 -12.91 7.24 5.71
N LYS A 128 -12.36 8.45 5.91
CA LYS A 128 -13.09 9.72 5.84
C LYS A 128 -13.63 10.07 4.43
N PHE A 129 -13.14 9.40 3.39
CA PHE A 129 -13.54 9.65 2.00
C PHE A 129 -14.50 8.59 1.46
N LEU A 130 -14.85 7.58 2.26
CA LEU A 130 -15.87 6.62 1.92
C LEU A 130 -17.26 7.22 2.10
N LYS A 131 -18.21 6.82 1.22
CA LYS A 131 -19.63 7.18 1.39
C LYS A 131 -20.28 6.46 2.58
N SER A 132 -19.81 5.25 2.85
CA SER A 132 -20.25 4.38 3.94
C SER A 132 -19.06 3.51 4.35
N GLN A 133 -19.03 3.03 5.60
CA GLN A 133 -17.97 2.13 6.08
C GLN A 133 -18.21 0.70 5.60
N THR A 134 -18.16 0.48 4.28
CA THR A 134 -18.32 -0.83 3.65
C THR A 134 -17.27 -1.08 2.58
N PHE A 135 -16.99 -2.35 2.26
CA PHE A 135 -16.03 -2.70 1.22
C PHE A 135 -16.50 -2.31 -0.18
N GLU A 136 -17.81 -2.21 -0.42
CA GLU A 136 -18.37 -1.71 -1.66
C GLU A 136 -17.97 -0.24 -1.87
N ALA A 137 -18.08 0.58 -0.82
CA ALA A 137 -17.64 1.98 -0.86
C ALA A 137 -16.12 2.12 -1.03
N GLU A 138 -15.32 1.22 -0.42
CA GLU A 138 -13.88 1.14 -0.66
C GLU A 138 -13.57 0.88 -2.13
N MET A 139 -14.25 -0.10 -2.76
CA MET A 139 -14.04 -0.42 -4.17
C MET A 139 -14.53 0.70 -5.09
N GLU A 140 -15.65 1.37 -4.78
CA GLU A 140 -16.08 2.57 -5.51
C GLU A 140 -15.03 3.69 -5.46
N LEU A 141 -14.41 3.91 -4.30
CA LEU A 141 -13.33 4.88 -4.18
C LEU A 141 -12.09 4.44 -4.96
N TRP A 142 -11.77 3.15 -4.91
CA TRP A 142 -10.65 2.57 -5.67
C TRP A 142 -10.80 2.74 -7.18
N TRP A 143 -12.00 2.52 -7.74
CA TRP A 143 -12.25 2.77 -9.17
C TRP A 143 -12.00 4.23 -9.56
N LYS A 144 -12.36 5.19 -8.70
CA LYS A 144 -12.08 6.61 -8.93
C LYS A 144 -10.57 6.92 -8.92
N PHE A 145 -9.80 6.24 -8.07
CA PHE A 145 -8.34 6.35 -8.15
C PHE A 145 -7.82 5.87 -9.50
N LEU A 146 -8.35 4.78 -10.04
CA LEU A 146 -7.96 4.28 -11.36
C LEU A 146 -8.32 5.25 -12.49
N ASP A 147 -9.48 5.91 -12.43
CA ASP A 147 -9.86 6.98 -13.38
C ASP A 147 -8.84 8.13 -13.39
N GLU A 148 -8.31 8.46 -12.20
CA GLU A 148 -7.23 9.44 -12.01
C GLU A 148 -5.83 8.85 -12.26
N LYS A 149 -5.73 7.66 -12.84
CA LYS A 149 -4.47 6.96 -13.15
C LYS A 149 -3.60 6.74 -11.90
N LEU A 150 -4.23 6.47 -10.76
CA LEU A 150 -3.61 6.14 -9.48
C LEU A 150 -3.85 4.66 -9.16
N LEU A 151 -2.87 3.81 -9.46
CA LEU A 151 -2.92 2.40 -9.09
C LEU A 151 -2.39 2.20 -7.66
N ILE A 152 -3.28 2.31 -6.68
CA ILE A 152 -3.00 1.96 -5.28
C ILE A 152 -3.80 0.73 -4.88
N SER A 153 -3.34 -0.04 -3.89
CA SER A 153 -3.97 -1.33 -3.57
C SER A 153 -5.00 -1.17 -2.43
N PRO A 154 -6.27 -1.57 -2.61
CA PRO A 154 -7.30 -1.44 -1.59
C PRO A 154 -7.09 -2.43 -0.43
N GLY A 155 -7.56 -2.07 0.76
CA GLY A 155 -7.43 -2.85 1.98
C GLY A 155 -8.07 -4.22 1.88
N LYS A 156 -9.19 -4.31 1.17
CA LYS A 156 -9.89 -5.56 0.83
C LYS A 156 -8.98 -6.59 0.17
N ALA A 157 -8.05 -6.17 -0.68
CA ALA A 157 -7.11 -7.07 -1.35
C ALA A 157 -6.08 -7.72 -0.41
N PHE A 158 -5.93 -7.19 0.82
CA PHE A 158 -5.07 -7.73 1.87
C PHE A 158 -5.87 -8.33 3.03
N CYS A 159 -7.16 -8.61 2.82
CA CYS A 159 -8.06 -9.10 3.87
C CYS A 159 -8.10 -8.18 5.10
N CYS A 160 -7.96 -6.86 4.90
CA CYS A 160 -8.15 -5.91 5.99
C CYS A 160 -9.58 -6.05 6.52
N TYR A 161 -9.74 -6.08 7.84
CA TYR A 161 -11.05 -6.28 8.48
C TYR A 161 -11.92 -5.02 8.42
N GLU A 162 -11.30 -3.85 8.25
CA GLU A 162 -11.96 -2.55 8.21
C GLU A 162 -11.82 -1.95 6.80
N PRO A 163 -12.91 -1.48 6.17
CA PRO A 163 -12.84 -0.82 4.88
C PRO A 163 -12.20 0.56 4.97
N GLY A 164 -11.63 1.04 3.86
CA GLY A 164 -11.10 2.41 3.72
C GLY A 164 -9.59 2.54 3.88
N TRP A 165 -8.88 1.43 4.05
CA TRP A 165 -7.42 1.44 4.08
C TRP A 165 -6.84 1.18 2.69
N PHE A 166 -5.72 1.81 2.36
CA PHE A 166 -5.03 1.61 1.09
C PHE A 166 -3.51 1.50 1.25
N ARG A 167 -2.89 0.58 0.51
CA ARG A 167 -1.44 0.47 0.40
C ARG A 167 -0.92 1.34 -0.72
N MET A 168 0.03 2.23 -0.41
CA MET A 168 0.72 3.05 -1.39
C MET A 168 2.22 2.77 -1.36
N VAL A 169 2.81 2.41 -2.50
CA VAL A 169 4.24 2.16 -2.63
C VAL A 169 4.98 3.49 -2.80
N PHE A 170 6.04 3.71 -2.03
CA PHE A 170 6.89 4.92 -2.14
C PHE A 170 8.29 4.64 -2.71
N SER A 171 8.66 3.38 -2.91
CA SER A 171 9.98 3.00 -3.43
C SER A 171 10.07 3.11 -4.96
N ASP A 172 9.57 4.21 -5.53
CA ASP A 172 9.65 4.56 -6.96
C ASP A 172 10.29 5.96 -7.10
N SER A 173 10.35 6.54 -8.29
CA SER A 173 10.89 7.88 -8.48
C SER A 173 10.09 8.93 -7.70
N VAL A 174 10.83 9.89 -7.11
CA VAL A 174 10.25 10.98 -6.32
C VAL A 174 9.22 11.79 -7.14
N ASP A 175 9.46 11.98 -8.44
CA ASP A 175 8.52 12.68 -9.34
C ASP A 175 7.15 11.99 -9.41
N LYS A 176 7.11 10.65 -9.40
CA LYS A 176 5.85 9.90 -9.39
C LYS A 176 5.15 10.01 -8.04
N ILE A 177 5.90 10.10 -6.94
CA ILE A 177 5.33 10.33 -5.61
C ILE A 177 4.62 11.69 -5.59
N TYR A 178 5.29 12.75 -6.05
CA TYR A 178 4.69 14.08 -6.15
C TYR A 178 3.48 14.11 -7.07
N LEU A 179 3.57 13.52 -8.27
CA LEU A 179 2.45 13.42 -9.19
C LEU A 179 1.27 12.65 -8.58
N GLY A 180 1.56 11.59 -7.81
CA GLY A 180 0.56 10.81 -7.09
C GLY A 180 -0.20 11.63 -6.06
N ILE A 181 0.52 12.39 -5.23
CA ILE A 181 -0.07 13.31 -4.24
C ILE A 181 -0.89 14.39 -4.94
N GLN A 182 -0.37 15.00 -6.00
CA GLN A 182 -1.06 16.05 -6.75
C GLN A 182 -2.40 15.56 -7.31
N ARG A 183 -2.43 14.37 -7.92
CA ARG A 183 -3.68 13.78 -8.45
C ARG A 183 -4.68 13.47 -7.35
N LEU A 184 -4.21 12.95 -6.21
CA LEU A 184 -5.07 12.73 -5.05
C LEU A 184 -5.67 14.06 -4.56
N GLU A 185 -4.86 15.11 -4.42
CA GLU A 185 -5.32 16.43 -4.01
C GLU A 185 -6.41 16.97 -4.93
N GLN A 186 -6.18 16.95 -6.25
CA GLN A 186 -7.13 17.41 -7.26
C GLN A 186 -8.45 16.62 -7.22
N MET A 187 -8.38 15.30 -7.10
CA MET A 187 -9.55 14.43 -7.00
C MET A 187 -10.38 14.75 -5.75
N LEU A 188 -9.71 15.04 -4.63
CA LEU A 188 -10.35 15.33 -3.36
C LEU A 188 -11.00 16.72 -3.32
N GLN A 189 -10.33 17.76 -3.85
CA GLN A 189 -10.87 19.12 -3.92
C GLN A 189 -12.09 19.23 -4.85
N THR A 190 -12.13 18.48 -5.95
CA THR A 190 -13.26 18.46 -6.89
C THR A 190 -14.56 17.97 -6.25
N LYS A 191 -14.49 17.14 -5.20
CA LYS A 191 -15.67 16.66 -4.46
C LYS A 191 -16.20 17.68 -3.45
N THR A 192 -15.35 18.55 -2.91
CA THR A 192 -15.77 19.59 -1.94
C THR A 192 -16.51 20.75 -2.62
N ALA A 193 -16.27 20.97 -3.93
CA ALA A 193 -16.82 22.09 -4.68
C ALA A 193 -18.23 21.88 -5.28
N LYS A 194 -18.91 20.75 -5.01
CA LYS A 194 -20.32 20.55 -5.42
C LYS A 194 -21.24 20.61 -4.20
N PRO A 195 -21.86 21.76 -3.89
CA PRO A 195 -23.02 21.78 -3.01
C PRO A 195 -24.13 21.00 -3.70
N VAL A 196 -24.73 20.05 -2.99
CA VAL A 196 -25.99 19.42 -3.40
C VAL A 196 -27.03 20.55 -3.43
N ALA A 197 -27.40 20.99 -4.63
CA ALA A 197 -28.56 21.84 -4.81
C ALA A 197 -29.81 21.02 -4.43
N ASN A 198 -30.30 21.22 -3.22
CA ASN A 198 -31.63 20.75 -2.81
C ASN A 198 -32.65 21.42 -3.74
N LYS A 199 -33.20 20.66 -4.69
CA LYS A 199 -34.48 21.02 -5.30
C LYS A 199 -35.57 20.44 -4.40
N THR A 200 -36.08 21.27 -3.50
CA THR A 200 -37.33 21.00 -2.80
C THR A 200 -38.35 22.05 -3.21
N SER A 201 -39.49 21.56 -3.72
CA SER A 201 -40.85 22.14 -3.74
C SER A 201 -41.08 23.52 -4.36
N ALA A 202 -41.71 23.53 -5.54
CA ALA A 202 -42.67 24.55 -5.95
C ALA A 202 -43.64 23.94 -6.99
N VAL A 203 -44.53 23.06 -6.55
CA VAL A 203 -45.79 22.75 -7.23
C VAL A 203 -46.80 22.46 -6.13
N GLU A 204 -47.56 23.48 -5.76
CA GLU A 204 -48.90 23.43 -5.17
C GLU A 204 -49.18 24.83 -4.61
N ASP A 205 -49.76 25.69 -5.45
CA ASP A 205 -50.73 26.72 -5.06
C ASP A 205 -51.06 27.54 -6.31
N GLU A 206 -52.03 27.06 -7.08
CA GLU A 206 -52.89 27.89 -7.93
C GLU A 206 -54.01 26.99 -8.46
N LEU A 207 -55.14 26.96 -7.74
CA LEU A 207 -56.50 26.76 -8.27
C LEU A 207 -57.49 26.67 -7.10
N SER A 208 -57.66 27.77 -6.37
CA SER A 208 -58.89 28.05 -5.62
C SER A 208 -59.11 29.55 -5.59
N ASN A 209 -59.69 30.08 -6.65
CA ASN A 209 -60.63 31.22 -6.64
C ASN A 209 -60.93 31.67 -8.07
N SER A 210 -62.05 31.19 -8.61
CA SER A 210 -62.84 31.98 -9.54
C SER A 210 -64.28 31.48 -9.52
N GLU A 211 -65.10 32.28 -8.82
CA GLU A 211 -66.41 32.74 -9.26
C GLU A 211 -67.57 31.73 -9.27
N ASP A 212 -68.31 31.81 -8.16
CA ASP A 212 -69.73 31.54 -8.05
C ASP A 212 -70.49 32.75 -8.63
N GLU A 213 -71.15 32.62 -9.79
CA GLU A 213 -72.38 33.37 -10.10
C GLU A 213 -73.12 32.83 -11.35
N THR A 214 -74.42 32.57 -11.15
CA THR A 214 -75.53 32.62 -12.11
C THR A 214 -75.84 31.40 -13.03
N SER A 215 -76.71 30.52 -12.52
CA SER A 215 -78.10 30.31 -12.96
C SER A 215 -78.46 29.99 -14.44
N VAL A 216 -79.16 28.84 -14.60
CA VAL A 216 -80.41 28.63 -15.37
C VAL A 216 -80.33 28.10 -16.83
N ASN A 217 -81.02 26.95 -17.03
CA ASN A 217 -81.58 26.32 -18.26
C ASN A 217 -80.58 25.97 -19.39
N HIS A 218 -80.57 24.79 -20.01
CA HIS A 218 -81.67 23.89 -20.38
C HIS A 218 -81.14 22.47 -20.65
#